data_AF-A0A920QDH0-F1
#
_entry.id   AF-A0A920QDH0-F1
#
_cell.length_a   1.000
_cell.length_b   1.000
_cell.length_c   1.000
_cell.angle_alpha   90.00
_cell.angle_beta   90.00
_cell.angle_gamma   90.00
#
_symmetry.space_group_name_H-M   'P 1'
#
loop_
_entity.id
_entity.type
_entity.pdbx_description
1 polymer ?
#
loop_
_entity_poly.entity_id
_entity_poly.type
_entity_poly.pdbx_seq_one_letter_code
_entity_poly.pdbx_strand_id
1 'polypeptide(L)'
;MVRKHSRRTAVLFSGRHPRCVVFFFGAGFNAYGIAANGGAGRALAEWIVGGEPSMDLWPVDIRRFGEHHHDTKFLIERTTEATGKHYTMAWPSDEHESGRPLKTSPLYERLKSDGGCFGSKFGWERPNWFAPDGVEPRDEPSYSRANWFEHVAREHRHTREAVSLFDESSFAKYRLEGPDAEKALSWICANDVAVEPGRLVYTQLCNQRGGIEADLTVCRLAKDEFYIVTGTGSAARDFNWI
;
A
#
# COMPACT_ATOMS: atom_id res chain seq x y z
N MET A 1 29.20 -9.77 6.86
CA MET A 1 28.35 -9.11 7.88
C MET A 1 27.06 -8.66 7.19
N VAL A 2 26.06 -9.56 7.12
CA VAL A 2 24.85 -9.35 6.29
C VAL A 2 23.89 -8.42 7.03
N ARG A 3 23.59 -7.25 6.43
CA ARG A 3 22.64 -6.25 6.95
C ARG A 3 21.22 -6.85 6.94
N LYS A 4 20.75 -7.34 8.09
CA LYS A 4 19.36 -7.75 8.31
C LYS A 4 18.43 -6.53 8.25
N HIS A 5 17.81 -6.25 7.10
CA HIS A 5 16.62 -5.42 7.00
C HIS A 5 15.40 -6.26 7.41
N SER A 6 15.29 -6.54 8.70
CA SER A 6 14.08 -7.10 9.28
C SER A 6 13.11 -5.95 9.49
N ARG A 7 11.95 -6.00 8.83
CA ARG A 7 10.76 -5.16 9.12
C ARG A 7 10.23 -5.54 10.50
N ARG A 8 11.01 -5.23 11.54
CA ARG A 8 10.67 -5.52 12.93
C ARG A 8 9.37 -4.80 13.23
N THR A 9 8.40 -5.54 13.78
CA THR A 9 7.22 -5.00 14.42
C THR A 9 7.69 -3.94 15.41
N ALA A 10 7.64 -2.68 14.97
CA ALA A 10 7.75 -1.47 15.74
C ALA A 10 6.66 -0.62 15.11
N VAL A 11 5.56 -0.47 15.83
CA VAL A 11 4.42 0.28 15.34
C VAL A 11 4.71 1.77 15.59
N LEU A 12 5.84 2.24 15.08
CA LEU A 12 6.21 3.64 15.13
C LEU A 12 5.26 4.41 14.22
N PHE A 13 4.72 5.49 14.78
CA PHE A 13 3.89 6.45 14.10
C PHE A 13 4.52 7.82 14.21
N SER A 14 4.91 8.37 13.08
CA SER A 14 5.43 9.72 13.01
C SER A 14 4.89 10.43 11.79
N GLY A 15 4.44 11.67 11.98
CA GLY A 15 4.05 12.52 10.88
C GLY A 15 3.02 13.58 11.21
N ARG A 16 2.85 14.48 10.26
CA ARG A 16 1.86 15.57 10.31
C ARG A 16 0.45 15.01 10.15
N HIS A 17 -0.44 15.37 11.06
CA HIS A 17 -1.82 14.92 11.01
C HIS A 17 -2.55 15.47 9.78
N PRO A 18 -3.19 14.62 8.96
CA PRO A 18 -3.74 15.08 7.69
C PRO A 18 -4.84 16.13 7.81
N ARG A 19 -5.55 16.17 8.95
CA ARG A 19 -6.64 17.12 9.20
C ARG A 19 -6.24 18.33 10.06
N CYS A 20 -4.98 18.42 10.53
CA CYS A 20 -4.53 19.49 11.42
C CYS A 20 -3.19 20.07 10.97
N VAL A 21 -3.13 21.39 10.78
CA VAL A 21 -1.97 22.08 10.19
C VAL A 21 -0.70 21.97 11.07
N VAL A 22 -0.84 21.83 12.39
CA VAL A 22 0.27 21.92 13.37
C VAL A 22 0.23 20.78 14.41
N PHE A 23 -0.10 19.54 14.01
CA PHE A 23 -0.05 18.39 14.93
C PHE A 23 0.84 17.29 14.39
N PHE A 24 1.84 16.88 15.17
CA PHE A 24 2.76 15.80 14.87
C PHE A 24 2.56 14.66 15.86
N PHE A 25 2.57 13.43 15.35
CA PHE A 25 2.45 12.23 16.16
C PHE A 25 3.81 11.56 16.36
N GLY A 26 4.00 10.90 17.49
CA GLY A 26 5.25 10.23 17.87
C GLY A 26 4.96 9.14 18.91
N ALA A 27 4.19 8.11 18.52
CA ALA A 27 3.74 7.07 19.45
C ALA A 27 3.65 5.69 18.79
N GLY A 28 3.02 4.73 19.50
CA GLY A 28 2.85 3.35 19.04
C GLY A 28 4.10 2.47 19.17
N PHE A 29 5.16 3.00 19.78
CA PHE A 29 6.36 2.23 20.09
C PHE A 29 5.99 1.00 20.94
N ASN A 30 6.24 -0.19 20.40
CA ASN A 30 6.19 -1.41 21.20
C ASN A 30 7.51 -1.59 21.96
N ALA A 31 7.87 -2.83 22.33
CA ALA A 31 9.10 -3.18 23.05
C ALA A 31 10.41 -2.57 22.46
N TYR A 32 10.39 -2.07 21.22
CA TYR A 32 11.50 -1.39 20.56
C TYR A 32 11.66 0.10 20.89
N GLY A 33 10.78 0.69 21.72
CA GLY A 33 10.75 2.13 22.00
C GLY A 33 12.05 2.71 22.56
N ILE A 34 12.68 2.03 23.53
CA ILE A 34 13.94 2.50 24.13
C ILE A 34 15.07 2.47 23.10
N ALA A 35 15.11 1.43 22.26
CA ALA A 35 16.16 1.29 21.25
C ALA A 35 16.01 2.29 20.08
N ALA A 36 14.78 2.70 19.76
CA ALA A 36 14.50 3.60 18.64
C ALA A 36 14.34 5.08 19.01
N ASN A 37 14.21 5.43 20.30
CA ASN A 37 13.79 6.77 20.73
C ASN A 37 14.68 7.91 20.18
N GLY A 38 16.01 7.75 20.18
CA GLY A 38 16.92 8.80 19.74
C GLY A 38 16.80 9.07 18.24
N GLY A 39 16.69 8.00 17.44
CA GLY A 39 16.48 8.11 16.00
C GLY A 39 15.11 8.69 15.65
N ALA A 40 14.05 8.20 16.31
CA ALA A 40 12.69 8.70 16.09
C ALA A 40 12.53 10.17 16.52
N GLY A 41 13.10 10.56 17.66
CA GLY A 41 13.10 11.93 18.14
C GLY A 41 13.82 12.88 17.18
N ARG A 42 14.99 12.47 16.68
CA ARG A 42 15.73 13.23 15.65
C ARG A 42 14.91 13.37 14.37
N ALA A 43 14.36 12.27 13.84
CA ALA A 43 13.59 12.28 12.61
C ALA A 43 12.34 13.18 12.72
N LEU A 44 11.65 13.16 13.87
CA LEU A 44 10.50 14.01 14.13
C LEU A 44 10.90 15.50 14.25
N ALA A 45 11.99 15.80 14.95
CA ALA A 45 12.49 17.17 15.07
C ALA A 45 12.92 17.74 13.70
N GLU A 46 13.64 16.96 12.89
CA GLU A 46 14.02 17.35 11.53
C GLU A 46 12.78 17.59 10.65
N TRP A 47 11.73 16.76 10.78
CA TRP A 47 10.47 16.99 10.08
C TRP A 47 9.76 18.27 10.55
N ILE A 48 9.67 18.51 11.86
CA ILE A 48 9.02 19.72 12.40
C ILE A 48 9.72 21.00 11.90
N VAL A 49 11.06 21.02 11.95
CA VAL A 49 11.85 22.19 11.54
C VAL A 49 11.89 22.34 10.02
N GLY A 50 12.03 21.24 9.29
CA GLY A 50 12.15 21.24 7.82
C GLY A 50 10.82 21.28 7.07
N GLY A 51 9.69 21.07 7.73
CA GLY A 51 8.36 20.98 7.11
C GLY A 51 8.07 19.64 6.41
N GLU A 52 9.10 18.84 6.13
CA GLU A 52 9.05 17.54 5.47
C GLU A 52 10.09 16.56 6.04
N PRO A 53 9.89 15.24 5.92
CA PRO A 53 10.86 14.24 6.40
C PRO A 53 12.23 14.41 5.72
N SER A 54 13.31 14.22 6.49
CA SER A 54 14.70 14.24 5.99
C SER A 54 15.13 12.91 5.34
N MET A 55 14.36 11.84 5.54
CA MET A 55 14.59 10.51 5.02
C MET A 55 13.24 9.82 4.75
N ASP A 56 13.26 8.65 4.08
CA ASP A 56 12.05 7.86 3.90
C ASP A 56 11.56 7.30 5.25
N LEU A 57 10.44 7.84 5.72
CA LEU A 57 9.74 7.40 6.93
C LEU A 57 8.43 6.67 6.61
N TRP A 58 8.20 6.27 5.35
CA TRP A 58 6.96 5.61 4.95
C TRP A 58 6.55 4.41 5.81
N PRO A 59 7.45 3.48 6.17
CA PRO A 59 7.08 2.34 7.02
C PRO A 59 6.50 2.73 8.38
N VAL A 60 6.69 3.99 8.80
CA VAL A 60 6.29 4.53 10.10
C VAL A 60 5.40 5.78 10.00
N ASP A 61 4.97 6.15 8.79
CA ASP A 61 4.10 7.30 8.56
C ASP A 61 2.65 6.98 8.95
N ILE A 62 1.96 7.91 9.62
CA ILE A 62 0.55 7.74 10.03
C ILE A 62 -0.42 7.65 8.86
N ARG A 63 -0.07 8.23 7.71
CA ARG A 63 -0.88 8.20 6.48
C ARG A 63 -0.92 6.81 5.84
N ARG A 64 -0.15 5.84 6.36
CA ARG A 64 -0.23 4.43 5.96
C ARG A 64 -1.49 3.72 6.46
N PHE A 65 -2.32 4.39 7.25
CA PHE A 65 -3.56 3.83 7.76
C PHE A 65 -4.79 4.31 7.01
N GLY A 66 -5.61 3.34 6.61
CA GLY A 66 -6.96 3.58 6.10
C GLY A 66 -8.04 3.38 7.16
N GLU A 67 -9.29 3.62 6.77
CA GLU A 67 -10.49 3.62 7.62
C GLU A 67 -10.63 2.39 8.54
N HIS A 68 -10.26 1.20 8.06
CA HIS A 68 -10.37 -0.03 8.84
C HIS A 68 -9.45 -0.07 10.06
N HIS A 69 -8.39 0.73 10.10
CA HIS A 69 -7.53 0.86 11.28
C HIS A 69 -8.17 1.70 12.40
N HIS A 70 -9.34 2.30 12.18
CA HIS A 70 -10.14 2.91 13.24
C HIS A 70 -10.98 1.88 14.00
N ASP A 71 -11.15 0.67 13.46
CA ASP A 71 -11.90 -0.39 14.13
C ASP A 71 -11.08 -1.02 15.25
N THR A 72 -11.61 -0.96 16.47
CA THR A 72 -10.88 -1.40 17.66
C THR A 72 -10.69 -2.93 17.66
N LYS A 73 -11.67 -3.68 17.15
CA LYS A 73 -11.58 -5.14 17.09
C LYS A 73 -10.46 -5.57 16.13
N PHE A 74 -10.42 -5.00 14.93
CA PHE A 74 -9.36 -5.21 13.95
C PHE A 74 -7.98 -4.90 14.54
N LEU A 75 -7.84 -3.75 15.23
CA LEU A 75 -6.58 -3.37 15.88
C LEU A 75 -6.13 -4.38 16.94
N ILE A 76 -7.04 -4.87 17.79
CA ILE A 76 -6.73 -5.86 18.81
C ILE A 76 -6.25 -7.16 18.18
N GLU A 77 -7.00 -7.68 17.20
CA GLU A 77 -6.65 -8.94 16.52
C GLU A 77 -5.30 -8.83 15.79
N ARG A 78 -5.07 -7.76 15.03
CA ARG A 78 -3.81 -7.52 14.30
C ARG A 78 -2.62 -7.27 15.21
N THR A 79 -2.79 -6.50 16.28
CA THR A 79 -1.69 -6.22 17.20
C THR A 79 -1.31 -7.45 18.01
N THR A 80 -2.30 -8.29 18.38
CA THR A 80 -2.06 -9.57 19.06
C THR A 80 -1.23 -10.51 18.18
N GLU A 81 -1.63 -10.72 16.93
CA GLU A 81 -0.85 -11.55 15.99
C GLU A 81 0.56 -11.00 15.77
N ALA A 82 0.68 -9.71 15.46
CA ALA A 82 1.97 -9.07 15.18
C ALA A 82 2.93 -9.11 16.37
N THR A 83 2.40 -9.08 17.59
CA THR A 83 3.18 -9.24 18.83
C THR A 83 3.58 -10.70 19.03
N GLY A 84 2.68 -11.65 18.78
CA GLY A 84 2.98 -13.09 18.83
C GLY A 84 4.08 -13.51 17.84
N LYS A 85 4.15 -12.85 16.67
CA LYS A 85 5.17 -13.06 15.64
C LYS A 85 6.54 -12.39 15.93
N HIS A 86 6.73 -11.73 17.08
CA HIS A 86 7.93 -10.90 17.32
C HIS A 86 9.28 -11.66 17.20
N TYR A 87 9.30 -12.94 17.57
CA TYR A 87 10.49 -13.81 17.49
C TYR A 87 10.33 -14.99 16.52
N THR A 88 9.27 -15.03 15.72
CA THR A 88 9.11 -16.09 14.72
C THR A 88 10.07 -15.86 13.56
N MET A 89 10.26 -16.90 12.74
CA MET A 89 10.97 -16.75 11.49
C MET A 89 10.24 -15.76 10.58
N ALA A 90 10.94 -14.73 10.13
CA ALA A 90 10.43 -13.77 9.16
C ALA A 90 10.63 -14.34 7.76
N TRP A 91 9.64 -15.09 7.28
CA TRP A 91 9.68 -15.65 5.94
C TRP A 91 9.39 -14.57 4.88
N PRO A 92 10.04 -14.64 3.70
CA PRO A 92 9.64 -13.81 2.57
C PRO A 92 8.18 -14.11 2.19
N SER A 93 7.43 -13.06 1.86
CA SER A 93 6.01 -13.15 1.52
C SER A 93 5.08 -13.70 2.62
N ASP A 94 5.54 -13.80 3.88
CA ASP A 94 4.62 -14.09 4.99
C ASP A 94 3.62 -12.94 5.16
N GLU A 95 2.37 -13.30 5.34
CA GLU A 95 1.27 -12.36 5.51
C GLU A 95 0.53 -12.61 6.83
N HIS A 96 -0.18 -11.59 7.29
CA HIS A 96 -1.00 -11.71 8.50
C HIS A 96 -2.33 -12.38 8.17
N GLU A 97 -2.79 -13.25 9.07
CA GLU A 97 -4.07 -13.93 8.95
C GLU A 97 -5.19 -13.17 9.67
N SER A 98 -4.86 -12.38 10.69
CA SER A 98 -5.87 -11.75 11.53
C SER A 98 -6.68 -10.68 10.78
N GLY A 99 -7.96 -10.60 11.12
CA GLY A 99 -8.90 -9.63 10.54
C GLY A 99 -9.22 -9.87 9.08
N ARG A 100 -9.05 -11.10 8.56
CA ARG A 100 -9.36 -11.49 7.18
C ARG A 100 -10.55 -12.46 7.10
N PRO A 101 -11.35 -12.41 6.02
CA PRO A 101 -11.34 -11.40 4.96
C PRO A 101 -11.94 -10.06 5.44
N LEU A 102 -11.40 -8.93 4.97
CA LEU A 102 -11.89 -7.59 5.35
C LEU A 102 -12.61 -6.88 4.20
N LYS A 103 -11.96 -6.73 3.04
CA LYS A 103 -12.54 -6.18 1.82
C LYS A 103 -12.38 -7.19 0.68
N THR A 104 -13.46 -7.47 -0.03
CA THR A 104 -13.49 -8.42 -1.14
C THR A 104 -14.01 -7.74 -2.40
N SER A 105 -13.50 -8.16 -3.56
CA SER A 105 -14.05 -7.72 -4.84
C SER A 105 -15.36 -8.48 -5.14
N PRO A 106 -16.16 -8.01 -6.09
CA PRO A 106 -17.30 -8.77 -6.61
C PRO A 106 -16.92 -10.15 -7.20
N LEU A 107 -15.65 -10.35 -7.55
CA LEU A 107 -15.13 -11.61 -8.11
C LEU A 107 -14.58 -12.56 -7.04
N TYR A 108 -14.50 -12.14 -5.77
CA TYR A 108 -13.81 -12.89 -4.71
C TYR A 108 -14.22 -14.36 -4.61
N GLU A 109 -15.52 -14.64 -4.46
CA GLU A 109 -16.00 -16.03 -4.32
C GLU A 109 -15.73 -16.87 -5.57
N ARG A 110 -15.82 -16.25 -6.76
CA ARG A 110 -15.52 -16.93 -8.02
C ARG A 110 -14.04 -17.29 -8.12
N LEU A 111 -13.17 -16.33 -7.86
CA LEU A 111 -11.72 -16.52 -7.91
C LEU A 111 -11.24 -17.51 -6.85
N LYS A 112 -11.87 -17.51 -5.67
CA LYS A 112 -11.62 -18.50 -4.62
C LYS A 112 -12.06 -19.90 -5.02
N SER A 113 -13.23 -20.04 -5.65
CA SER A 113 -13.70 -21.33 -6.18
C SER A 113 -12.83 -21.87 -7.32
N ASP A 114 -12.19 -20.97 -8.08
CA ASP A 114 -11.28 -21.30 -9.19
C ASP A 114 -9.82 -21.51 -8.70
N GLY A 115 -9.61 -21.72 -7.39
CA GLY A 115 -8.30 -22.09 -6.82
C GLY A 115 -7.42 -20.91 -6.38
N GLY A 116 -7.97 -19.70 -6.23
CA GLY A 116 -7.18 -18.54 -5.80
C GLY A 116 -6.60 -18.69 -4.38
N CYS A 117 -5.28 -18.62 -4.25
CA CYS A 117 -4.59 -18.42 -2.98
C CYS A 117 -4.54 -16.92 -2.67
N PHE A 118 -5.16 -16.48 -1.58
CA PHE A 118 -5.36 -15.06 -1.31
C PHE A 118 -4.34 -14.48 -0.32
N GLY A 119 -3.81 -13.30 -0.66
CA GLY A 119 -3.12 -12.38 0.23
C GLY A 119 -3.98 -11.16 0.60
N SER A 120 -3.49 -10.35 1.54
CA SER A 120 -4.09 -9.12 2.02
C SER A 120 -3.23 -7.91 1.72
N LYS A 121 -3.80 -6.95 0.98
CA LYS A 121 -3.18 -5.64 0.76
C LYS A 121 -4.13 -4.53 1.18
N PHE A 122 -3.75 -3.76 2.21
CA PHE A 122 -4.55 -2.64 2.73
C PHE A 122 -6.02 -3.02 3.03
N GLY A 123 -6.22 -4.24 3.52
CA GLY A 123 -7.52 -4.82 3.83
C GLY A 123 -8.20 -5.55 2.67
N TRP A 124 -7.73 -5.41 1.42
CA TRP A 124 -8.26 -6.14 0.28
C TRP A 124 -7.69 -7.54 0.20
N GLU A 125 -8.57 -8.52 0.02
CA GLU A 125 -8.23 -9.87 -0.41
C GLU A 125 -7.89 -9.84 -1.91
N ARG A 126 -6.68 -10.27 -2.25
CA ARG A 126 -6.17 -10.36 -3.64
C ARG A 126 -5.63 -11.76 -3.90
N PRO A 127 -5.94 -12.41 -5.03
CA PRO A 127 -5.29 -13.66 -5.38
C PRO A 127 -3.81 -13.39 -5.66
N ASN A 128 -2.94 -14.07 -4.92
CA ASN A 128 -1.49 -14.07 -5.12
C ASN A 128 -1.10 -15.00 -6.28
N TRP A 129 -1.79 -16.14 -6.41
CA TRP A 129 -1.65 -17.16 -7.47
C TRP A 129 -2.87 -18.10 -7.45
N PHE A 130 -2.98 -18.96 -8.46
CA PHE A 130 -4.07 -19.93 -8.60
C PHE A 130 -3.56 -21.38 -8.59
N ALA A 131 -4.07 -22.15 -7.63
CA ALA A 131 -3.79 -23.58 -7.51
C ALA A 131 -4.56 -24.38 -8.56
N PRO A 132 -3.92 -25.37 -9.22
CA PRO A 132 -4.64 -26.34 -10.05
C PRO A 132 -5.47 -27.32 -9.20
N ASP A 133 -6.35 -28.06 -9.86
CA ASP A 133 -7.12 -29.15 -9.24
C ASP A 133 -6.22 -30.12 -8.47
N GLY A 134 -6.61 -30.42 -7.23
CA GLY A 134 -5.88 -31.31 -6.33
C GLY A 134 -4.71 -30.67 -5.58
N VAL A 135 -4.42 -29.38 -5.81
CA VAL A 135 -3.45 -28.61 -5.03
C VAL A 135 -4.18 -27.65 -4.10
N GLU A 136 -3.80 -27.64 -2.83
CA GLU A 136 -4.37 -26.71 -1.85
C GLU A 136 -3.86 -25.28 -2.12
N PRO A 137 -4.74 -24.27 -2.23
CA PRO A 137 -4.36 -22.88 -2.46
C PRO A 137 -3.83 -22.23 -1.17
N ARG A 138 -2.61 -22.62 -0.79
CA ARG A 138 -1.95 -22.18 0.46
C ARG A 138 -0.50 -21.80 0.23
N ASP A 139 -0.09 -20.66 0.79
CA ASP A 139 1.29 -20.20 0.73
C ASP A 139 2.21 -21.03 1.64
N GLU A 140 3.30 -21.56 1.06
CA GLU A 140 4.38 -22.23 1.78
C GLU A 140 5.69 -21.48 1.52
N PRO A 141 6.00 -20.48 2.36
CA PRO A 141 7.08 -19.58 2.07
C PRO A 141 8.45 -20.24 2.29
N SER A 142 9.43 -19.80 1.51
CA SER A 142 10.80 -20.29 1.54
C SER A 142 11.78 -19.15 1.32
N TYR A 143 13.03 -19.30 1.79
CA TYR A 143 14.14 -18.42 1.38
C TYR A 143 14.67 -18.74 -0.03
N SER A 144 14.24 -19.87 -0.61
CA SER A 144 14.48 -20.25 -1.99
C SER A 144 13.18 -20.09 -2.81
N ARG A 145 13.03 -20.84 -3.91
CA ARG A 145 11.76 -20.88 -4.64
C ARG A 145 10.69 -21.51 -3.75
N ALA A 146 9.59 -20.79 -3.54
CA ALA A 146 8.43 -21.27 -2.79
C ALA A 146 7.50 -22.14 -3.65
N ASN A 147 6.49 -22.74 -3.03
CA ASN A 147 5.57 -23.69 -3.69
C ASN A 147 4.79 -23.09 -4.87
N TRP A 148 4.51 -21.78 -4.85
CA TRP A 148 3.80 -21.08 -5.93
C TRP A 148 4.65 -20.80 -7.19
N PHE A 149 5.97 -21.06 -7.17
CA PHE A 149 6.87 -20.60 -8.24
C PHE A 149 6.46 -21.12 -9.64
N GLU A 150 6.21 -22.42 -9.78
CA GLU A 150 5.81 -23.01 -11.06
C GLU A 150 4.37 -22.64 -11.46
N HIS A 151 3.50 -22.38 -10.48
CA HIS A 151 2.13 -21.92 -10.72
C HIS A 151 2.11 -20.50 -11.29
N VAL A 152 2.87 -19.58 -10.69
CA VAL A 152 3.06 -18.22 -11.21
C VAL A 152 3.77 -18.24 -12.57
N ALA A 153 4.73 -19.15 -12.79
CA ALA A 153 5.38 -19.30 -14.10
C ALA A 153 4.38 -19.70 -15.19
N ARG A 154 3.42 -20.57 -14.88
CA ARG A 154 2.33 -20.95 -15.79
C ARG A 154 1.38 -19.77 -16.05
N GLU A 155 0.97 -19.03 -15.02
CA GLU A 155 0.13 -17.83 -15.19
C GLU A 155 0.83 -16.76 -16.05
N HIS A 156 2.13 -16.57 -15.83
CA HIS A 156 2.95 -15.68 -16.65
C HIS A 156 2.92 -16.12 -18.12
N ARG A 157 3.19 -17.41 -18.40
CA ARG A 157 3.17 -17.94 -19.76
C ARG A 157 1.79 -17.78 -20.40
N HIS A 158 0.73 -18.12 -19.66
CA HIS A 158 -0.65 -17.93 -20.15
C HIS A 158 -0.94 -16.48 -20.51
N THR A 159 -0.48 -15.53 -19.70
CA THR A 159 -0.62 -14.09 -19.98
C THR A 159 0.14 -13.65 -21.24
N ARG A 160 1.25 -14.31 -21.57
CA ARG A 160 2.05 -14.01 -22.78
C ARG A 160 1.49 -14.63 -24.05
N GLU A 161 0.92 -15.82 -23.92
CA GLU A 161 0.56 -16.68 -25.06
C GLU A 161 -0.96 -16.75 -25.29
N ALA A 162 -1.76 -16.25 -24.36
CA ALA A 162 -3.23 -16.29 -24.39
C ALA A 162 -3.83 -15.02 -23.76
N VAL A 163 -5.05 -15.13 -23.20
CA VAL A 163 -5.78 -14.01 -22.59
C VAL A 163 -5.99 -14.30 -21.10
N SER A 164 -5.41 -13.45 -20.26
CA SER A 164 -5.58 -13.51 -18.80
C SER A 164 -6.53 -12.41 -18.31
N LEU A 165 -7.25 -12.70 -17.24
CA LEU A 165 -8.05 -11.72 -16.49
C LEU A 165 -7.35 -11.39 -15.18
N PHE A 166 -7.25 -10.10 -14.86
CA PHE A 166 -6.71 -9.60 -13.60
C PHE A 166 -7.80 -8.84 -12.84
N ASP A 167 -7.99 -9.18 -11.56
CA ASP A 167 -8.89 -8.44 -10.68
C ASP A 167 -8.19 -7.24 -10.05
N GLU A 168 -8.41 -6.07 -10.67
CA GLU A 168 -7.86 -4.79 -10.22
C GLU A 168 -8.87 -3.92 -9.44
N SER A 169 -9.93 -4.55 -8.90
CA SER A 169 -10.93 -3.88 -8.06
C SER A 169 -10.29 -3.17 -6.86
N SER A 170 -9.21 -3.73 -6.33
CA SER A 170 -8.52 -3.23 -5.13
C SER A 170 -7.65 -1.99 -5.35
N PHE A 171 -7.34 -1.59 -6.60
CA PHE A 171 -6.65 -0.31 -6.84
C PHE A 171 -7.44 0.85 -6.22
N ALA A 172 -6.75 1.82 -5.63
CA ALA A 172 -7.40 3.03 -5.13
C ALA A 172 -7.77 3.94 -6.29
N LYS A 173 -8.95 4.54 -6.21
CA LYS A 173 -9.59 5.27 -7.30
C LYS A 173 -10.17 6.56 -6.74
N TYR A 174 -9.80 7.71 -7.28
CA TYR A 174 -10.31 9.01 -6.88
C TYR A 174 -10.94 9.72 -8.07
N ARG A 175 -11.88 10.61 -7.78
CA ARG A 175 -12.48 11.49 -8.77
C ARG A 175 -12.21 12.93 -8.34
N LEU A 176 -11.52 13.68 -9.18
CA LEU A 176 -11.25 15.11 -8.96
C LEU A 176 -12.07 15.91 -9.97
N GLU A 177 -12.93 16.77 -9.45
CA GLU A 177 -13.88 17.54 -10.24
C GLU A 177 -13.84 19.01 -9.86
N GLY A 178 -14.01 19.87 -10.87
CA GLY A 178 -14.15 21.31 -10.66
C GLY A 178 -13.38 22.12 -11.71
N PRO A 179 -13.70 23.42 -11.84
CA PRO A 179 -13.15 24.28 -12.89
C PRO A 179 -11.62 24.45 -12.81
N ASP A 180 -11.02 24.20 -11.64
CA ASP A 180 -9.58 24.27 -11.43
C ASP A 180 -8.90 22.88 -11.37
N ALA A 181 -9.61 21.78 -11.67
CA ALA A 181 -9.07 20.42 -11.53
C ALA A 181 -7.83 20.20 -12.41
N GLU A 182 -7.86 20.62 -13.68
CA GLU A 182 -6.71 20.54 -14.58
C GLU A 182 -5.53 21.34 -14.05
N LYS A 183 -5.79 22.56 -13.56
CA LYS A 183 -4.76 23.46 -13.03
C LYS A 183 -4.11 22.88 -11.77
N ALA A 184 -4.90 22.32 -10.86
CA ALA A 184 -4.41 21.67 -9.65
C ALA A 184 -3.56 20.44 -9.99
N LEU A 185 -4.01 19.58 -10.90
CA LEU A 185 -3.24 18.40 -11.31
C LEU A 185 -1.97 18.76 -12.07
N SER A 186 -2.03 19.74 -12.98
CA SER A 186 -0.85 20.22 -13.72
C SER A 186 0.21 20.83 -12.80
N TRP A 187 -0.18 21.31 -11.62
CA TRP A 187 0.76 21.82 -10.61
C TRP A 187 1.52 20.69 -9.89
N ILE A 188 0.87 19.57 -9.61
CA ILE A 188 1.44 18.49 -8.80
C ILE A 188 1.99 17.32 -9.62
N CYS A 189 1.51 17.13 -10.85
CA CYS A 189 1.93 16.05 -11.75
C CYS A 189 3.24 16.43 -12.46
N ALA A 190 4.16 15.46 -12.55
CA ALA A 190 5.39 15.62 -13.31
C ALA A 190 5.20 15.51 -14.84
N ASN A 191 4.10 14.91 -15.29
CA ASN A 191 3.75 14.75 -16.70
C ASN A 191 2.60 15.68 -17.10
N ASP A 192 2.45 15.95 -18.40
CA ASP A 192 1.37 16.78 -18.94
C ASP A 192 0.02 16.04 -18.87
N VAL A 193 -0.85 16.53 -17.98
CA VAL A 193 -2.22 16.03 -17.78
C VAL A 193 -3.28 16.90 -18.46
N ALA A 194 -2.89 18.03 -19.07
CA ALA A 194 -3.76 18.91 -19.86
C ALA A 194 -4.01 18.34 -21.27
N VAL A 195 -4.24 17.02 -21.33
CA VAL A 195 -4.58 16.28 -22.54
C VAL A 195 -6.07 16.38 -22.83
N GLU A 196 -6.51 15.97 -24.03
CA GLU A 196 -7.95 15.89 -24.35
C GLU A 196 -8.69 14.85 -23.49
N PRO A 197 -10.00 15.05 -23.21
CA PRO A 197 -10.83 14.02 -22.60
C PRO A 197 -10.77 12.66 -23.31
N GLY A 198 -10.84 11.57 -22.55
CA GLY A 198 -10.66 10.20 -23.02
C GLY A 198 -9.21 9.72 -23.06
N ARG A 199 -8.25 10.56 -22.65
CA ARG A 199 -6.83 10.22 -22.59
C ARG A 199 -6.40 9.84 -21.18
N LEU A 200 -5.33 9.06 -21.11
CA LEU A 200 -4.75 8.54 -19.89
C LEU A 200 -3.25 8.84 -19.87
N VAL A 201 -2.77 9.31 -18.72
CA VAL A 201 -1.41 9.79 -18.50
C VAL A 201 -0.86 9.11 -17.26
N TYR A 202 0.24 8.38 -17.41
CA TYR A 202 1.03 7.92 -16.28
C TYR A 202 1.94 9.05 -15.81
N THR A 203 1.93 9.35 -14.52
CA THR A 203 2.65 10.48 -13.93
C THR A 203 3.06 10.19 -12.49
N GLN A 204 4.12 10.86 -12.05
CA GLN A 204 4.48 10.95 -10.65
C GLN A 204 3.91 12.23 -10.05
N LEU A 205 3.68 12.20 -8.74
CA LEU A 205 3.51 13.40 -7.93
C LEU A 205 4.81 13.62 -7.17
N CYS A 206 5.40 14.81 -7.29
CA CYS A 206 6.70 15.12 -6.69
C CYS A 206 6.59 16.16 -5.58
N ASN A 207 7.44 16.05 -4.56
CA ASN A 207 7.64 17.11 -3.56
C ASN A 207 8.59 18.20 -4.07
N GLN A 208 8.77 19.25 -3.28
CA GLN A 208 9.57 20.43 -3.65
C GLN A 208 11.07 20.12 -3.88
N ARG A 209 11.57 18.99 -3.37
CA ARG A 209 12.95 18.53 -3.59
C ARG A 209 13.09 17.62 -4.82
N GLY A 210 12.00 17.40 -5.56
CA GLY A 210 11.96 16.45 -6.67
C GLY A 210 11.85 14.98 -6.26
N GLY A 211 11.57 14.70 -4.97
CA GLY A 211 11.31 13.35 -4.49
C GLY A 211 9.91 12.88 -4.90
N ILE A 212 9.77 11.60 -5.23
CA ILE A 212 8.50 11.01 -5.67
C ILE A 212 7.63 10.67 -4.45
N GLU A 213 6.45 11.28 -4.38
CA GLU A 213 5.46 11.05 -3.33
C GLU A 213 4.43 10.00 -3.73
N ALA A 214 4.06 9.95 -5.02
CA ALA A 214 3.17 8.95 -5.58
C ALA A 214 3.52 8.67 -7.04
N ASP A 215 3.23 7.46 -7.51
CA ASP A 215 3.18 7.09 -8.92
C ASP A 215 1.76 6.62 -9.25
N LEU A 216 1.14 7.25 -10.23
CA LEU A 216 -0.27 7.02 -10.49
C LEU A 216 -0.64 7.28 -11.94
N THR A 217 -1.87 6.92 -12.26
CA THR A 217 -2.45 7.11 -13.58
C THR A 217 -3.61 8.09 -13.49
N VAL A 218 -3.56 9.14 -14.31
CA VAL A 218 -4.63 10.15 -14.43
C VAL A 218 -5.33 9.94 -15.76
N CYS A 219 -6.66 9.79 -15.73
CA CYS A 219 -7.50 9.80 -16.91
C CYS A 219 -8.37 11.07 -16.91
N ARG A 220 -8.33 11.85 -17.98
CA ARG A 220 -9.23 13.00 -18.14
C ARG A 220 -10.55 12.49 -18.70
N LEU A 221 -11.62 12.51 -17.91
CA LEU A 221 -12.94 12.01 -18.32
C LEU A 221 -13.74 13.09 -19.05
N ALA A 222 -13.64 14.33 -18.60
CA ALA A 222 -14.27 15.49 -19.22
C ALA A 222 -13.39 16.75 -19.04
N LYS A 223 -13.90 17.91 -19.47
CA LYS A 223 -13.18 19.18 -19.35
C LYS A 223 -12.68 19.42 -17.92
N ASP A 224 -13.56 19.22 -16.94
CA ASP A 224 -13.35 19.56 -15.54
C ASP A 224 -13.47 18.31 -14.62
N GLU A 225 -13.26 17.10 -15.17
CA GLU A 225 -13.38 15.82 -14.46
C GLU A 225 -12.21 14.88 -14.77
N PHE A 226 -11.54 14.41 -13.72
CA PHE A 226 -10.40 13.49 -13.78
C PHE A 226 -10.61 12.28 -12.89
N TYR A 227 -10.18 11.13 -13.37
CA TYR A 227 -10.17 9.86 -12.66
C TYR A 227 -8.74 9.43 -12.39
N ILE A 228 -8.41 9.26 -11.12
CA ILE A 228 -7.05 9.01 -10.65
C ILE A 228 -6.99 7.60 -10.08
N VAL A 229 -6.06 6.79 -10.57
CA VAL A 229 -5.87 5.40 -10.13
C VAL A 229 -4.47 5.24 -9.55
N THR A 230 -4.38 4.75 -8.32
CA THR A 230 -3.12 4.46 -7.62
C THR A 230 -3.15 3.12 -6.88
N GLY A 231 -1.98 2.63 -6.48
CA GLY A 231 -1.81 1.33 -5.83
C GLY A 231 -2.65 1.16 -4.56
N THR A 232 -3.18 -0.05 -4.36
CA THR A 232 -4.00 -0.43 -3.20
C THR A 232 -3.37 -0.05 -1.85
N GLY A 233 -2.06 -0.22 -1.72
CA GLY A 233 -1.32 0.05 -0.48
C GLY A 233 -1.07 1.53 -0.18
N SER A 234 -1.26 2.41 -1.17
CA SER A 234 -0.96 3.85 -1.08
C SER A 234 -2.23 4.69 -1.00
N ALA A 235 -3.41 4.05 -0.94
CA ALA A 235 -4.71 4.70 -1.00
C ALA A 235 -4.85 5.92 -0.06
N ALA A 236 -4.57 5.72 1.23
CA ALA A 236 -4.67 6.82 2.19
C ALA A 236 -3.58 7.88 1.96
N ARG A 237 -2.35 7.47 1.64
CA ARG A 237 -1.23 8.41 1.47
C ARG A 237 -1.47 9.36 0.31
N ASP A 238 -1.76 8.81 -0.86
CA ASP A 238 -1.82 9.58 -2.09
C ASP A 238 -3.02 10.51 -2.07
N PHE A 239 -4.14 10.05 -1.47
CA PHE A 239 -5.30 10.91 -1.23
C PHE A 239 -4.98 12.08 -0.27
N ASN A 240 -4.13 11.89 0.74
CA ASN A 240 -3.74 12.97 1.65
C ASN A 240 -2.66 13.90 1.06
N TRP A 241 -2.00 13.50 -0.04
CA TRP A 241 -1.03 14.33 -0.75
C TRP A 241 -1.71 15.25 -1.77
N ILE A 242 -2.70 14.71 -2.49
CA ILE A 242 -3.59 15.45 -3.41
C ILE A 242 -4.46 16.42 -2.61
#